data_AF-A0A480BTD2-F1
#
_entry.id   AF-A0A480BTD2-F1
#
_cell.length_a   1.000
_cell.length_b   1.000
_cell.length_c   1.000
_cell.angle_alpha   90.00
_cell.angle_beta   90.00
_cell.angle_gamma   90.00
#
_symmetry.space_group_name_H-M   'P 1'
#
loop_
_entity.id
_entity.type
_entity.pdbx_description
1 polymer ?
#
loop_
_entity_poly.entity_id
_entity_poly.type
_entity_poly.pdbx_seq_one_letter_code
_entity_poly.pdbx_strand_id
1 'polypeptide(L)' 'KNYYNIGVAVGTPSGLVVPVVRDADTLGFAEVEKAINAHAAKARDGKLGINDLQGGTFTISNGGIYGSLMSTP' A
#
# COMPACT_ATOMS: atom_id res chain seq x y z
N LYS A 1 18.99 -13.76 -1.03
CA LYS A 1 18.80 -12.31 -0.79
C LYS A 1 17.29 -12.11 -0.67
N ASN A 2 16.82 -11.56 0.44
CA ASN A 2 15.38 -11.34 0.66
C ASN A 2 15.03 -9.95 0.15
N TYR A 3 13.87 -9.80 -0.48
CA TYR A 3 13.33 -8.51 -0.94
C TYR A 3 11.99 -8.30 -0.24
N TYR A 4 11.73 -7.08 0.23
CA TYR A 4 10.56 -6.76 1.05
C TYR A 4 9.64 -5.83 0.27
N ASN A 5 8.67 -6.41 -0.42
CA ASN A 5 7.68 -5.67 -1.19
C ASN A 5 6.40 -5.56 -0.35
N ILE A 6 6.15 -4.39 0.23
CA ILE A 6 5.08 -4.22 1.20
C ILE A 6 3.84 -3.68 0.50
N GLY A 7 2.78 -4.49 0.49
CA GLY A 7 1.44 -4.07 0.13
C GLY A 7 0.88 -3.13 1.19
N VAL A 8 0.30 -2.01 0.78
CA VAL A 8 -0.34 -1.05 1.69
C VAL A 8 -1.78 -0.87 1.26
N ALA A 9 -2.72 -1.27 2.13
CA ALA A 9 -4.14 -1.17 1.81
C ALA A 9 -4.58 0.30 1.78
N VAL A 10 -5.16 0.72 0.65
CA VAL A 10 -5.64 2.09 0.41
C VAL A 10 -7.13 2.05 0.11
N GLY A 11 -7.91 2.77 0.91
CA GLY A 11 -9.33 3.00 0.63
C GLY A 11 -9.52 4.02 -0.49
N THR A 12 -10.31 3.68 -1.50
CA THR A 12 -10.70 4.54 -2.61
C THR A 12 -12.23 4.61 -2.73
N PRO A 13 -12.79 5.56 -3.50
CA PRO A 13 -14.24 5.58 -3.76
C PRO A 13 -14.77 4.29 -4.41
N SER A 14 -13.93 3.53 -5.10
CA SER A 14 -14.30 2.27 -5.78
C SER A 14 -14.05 1.03 -4.91
N GLY A 15 -13.60 1.20 -3.67
CA GLY A 15 -13.27 0.10 -2.75
C GLY A 15 -11.80 0.11 -2.32
N LEU A 16 -11.39 -0.99 -1.69
CA LEU A 16 -10.03 -1.18 -1.18
C LEU A 16 -9.11 -1.73 -2.27
N VAL A 17 -7.93 -1.13 -2.43
CA VAL A 17 -6.86 -1.64 -3.30
C VAL A 17 -5.55 -1.75 -2.52
N VAL A 18 -4.65 -2.63 -2.94
CA VAL A 18 -3.38 -2.91 -2.24
C VAL A 18 -2.21 -2.71 -3.20
N PRO A 19 -1.79 -1.45 -3.45
CA PRO A 19 -0.55 -1.18 -4.15
C PRO A 19 0.68 -1.61 -3.34
N VAL A 20 1.78 -1.89 -4.04
CA VAL A 20 3.01 -2.47 -3.50
C VAL A 20 4.14 -1.44 -3.51
N VAL A 21 4.65 -1.12 -2.31
CA VAL A 21 5.92 -0.40 -2.15
C VAL A 21 7.05 -1.42 -2.33
N ARG A 22 7.82 -1.27 -3.40
CA ARG A 22 8.88 -2.22 -3.77
C ARG A 22 10.17 -1.94 -3.01
N ASP A 23 10.90 -3.00 -2.70
CA ASP A 23 12.22 -2.97 -2.07
C ASP A 23 12.25 -2.07 -0.82
N ALA A 24 11.21 -2.18 0.02
CA ALA A 24 10.98 -1.30 1.15
C ALA A 24 12.10 -1.36 2.20
N ASP A 25 12.88 -2.44 2.22
CA ASP A 25 14.08 -2.59 3.05
C ASP A 25 15.23 -1.66 2.63
N THR A 26 15.18 -1.12 1.41
CA THR A 26 16.21 -0.23 0.86
C THR A 26 15.84 1.26 0.96
N LEU A 27 14.61 1.57 1.37
CA LEU A 27 14.07 2.92 1.42
C LEU A 27 14.21 3.53 2.82
N GLY A 28 14.50 4.83 2.88
CA GLY A 28 14.35 5.62 4.10
C GLY A 28 12.88 5.94 4.42
N PHE A 29 12.59 6.36 5.66
CA PHE A 29 11.21 6.67 6.09
C PHE A 29 10.49 7.66 5.18
N ALA A 30 11.16 8.76 4.78
CA ALA A 30 10.57 9.77 3.91
C ALA A 30 10.27 9.23 2.50
N GLU A 31 11.06 8.27 2.01
CA GLU A 31 10.85 7.66 0.70
C GLU A 31 9.68 6.69 0.74
N VAL A 32 9.55 5.90 1.81
CA VAL A 32 8.38 5.05 2.06
C VAL A 32 7.11 5.90 2.12
N GLU A 33 7.11 6.98 2.90
CA GLU A 33 5.97 7.89 3.00
C GLU A 33 5.60 8.49 1.63
N LYS A 34 6.60 8.97 0.88
CA LYS A 34 6.40 9.52 -0.47
C LYS A 34 5.81 8.47 -1.42
N ALA A 35 6.28 7.22 -1.36
CA ALA A 35 5.77 6.13 -2.17
C ALA A 35 4.31 5.81 -1.84
N ILE A 36 3.96 5.69 -0.55
CA ILE A 36 2.57 5.46 -0.11
C ILE A 36 1.66 6.59 -0.59
N ASN A 37 2.08 7.85 -0.40
CA ASN A 37 1.30 9.01 -0.85
C ASN A 37 1.10 9.03 -2.38
N ALA A 38 2.13 8.70 -3.15
CA ALA A 38 2.03 8.60 -4.60
C ALA A 38 1.06 7.48 -5.03
N HIS A 39 1.13 6.31 -4.41
CA HIS A 39 0.18 5.23 -4.66
C HIS A 39 -1.24 5.59 -4.25
N ALA A 40 -1.44 6.28 -3.12
CA ALA A 40 -2.75 6.74 -2.68
C ALA A 40 -3.36 7.75 -3.66
N ALA A 41 -2.58 8.69 -4.18
CA ALA A 41 -3.02 9.62 -5.21
C ALA A 41 -3.42 8.88 -6.50
N LYS A 42 -2.56 7.98 -6.99
CA LYS A 42 -2.88 7.14 -8.17
C LYS A 42 -4.14 6.29 -7.95
N ALA A 43 -4.32 5.72 -6.76
CA ALA A 43 -5.47 4.89 -6.41
C ALA A 43 -6.78 5.69 -6.46
N ARG A 44 -6.77 6.90 -5.87
CA ARG A 44 -7.91 7.83 -5.90
C ARG A 44 -8.27 8.26 -7.32
N ASP A 45 -7.26 8.47 -8.16
CA ASP A 45 -7.42 8.85 -9.57
C ASP A 45 -7.79 7.67 -10.49
N GLY A 46 -7.80 6.42 -9.98
CA GLY A 46 -8.02 5.23 -10.80
C GLY A 46 -6.89 4.91 -11.79
N LYS A 47 -5.66 5.37 -11.51
CA LYS A 47 -4.49 5.29 -12.39
C LYS A 47 -3.47 4.22 -11.97
N LEU A 48 -3.83 3.32 -11.06
CA LEU A 48 -2.95 2.20 -10.70
C LEU A 48 -2.83 1.23 -11.88
N GLY A 49 -1.60 0.91 -12.24
CA GLY A 49 -1.32 -0.14 -13.21
C GLY A 49 -1.21 -1.51 -12.53
N ILE A 50 -1.24 -2.59 -13.33
CA ILE A 50 -1.02 -3.96 -12.86
C ILE A 50 0.31 -4.10 -12.10
N ASN A 51 1.35 -3.42 -12.58
CA ASN A 51 2.67 -3.43 -11.95
C ASN A 51 2.68 -2.78 -10.56
N ASP A 52 1.74 -1.88 -10.26
CA ASP A 52 1.61 -1.28 -8.92
C ASP A 52 0.98 -2.26 -7.93
N LEU A 53 0.29 -3.30 -8.39
CA LEU A 53 -0.52 -4.22 -7.55
C LEU A 53 0.12 -5.60 -7.34
N GLN A 54 1.19 -5.93 -8.08
CA GLN A 54 1.77 -7.27 -8.10
C GLN A 54 3.11 -7.38 -7.36
N GLY A 55 3.41 -8.60 -6.89
CA GLY A 55 4.71 -8.94 -6.32
C GLY A 55 4.91 -8.49 -4.87
N GLY A 56 3.82 -8.18 -4.16
CA GLY A 56 3.83 -7.97 -2.71
C GLY A 56 4.15 -9.26 -1.96
N THR A 57 4.92 -9.13 -0.88
CA THR A 57 5.37 -10.24 -0.02
C THR A 57 4.69 -10.23 1.34
N PHE A 58 4.20 -9.07 1.77
CA PHE A 58 3.44 -8.86 3.01
C PHE A 58 2.51 -7.67 2.83
N THR A 59 1.38 -7.64 3.53
CA THR A 59 0.40 -6.55 3.41
C THR A 59 0.10 -5.94 4.78
N ILE A 60 0.09 -4.61 4.83
CA ILE A 60 -0.38 -3.83 5.97
C ILE A 60 -1.75 -3.25 5.63
N SER A 61 -2.74 -3.51 6.48
CA SER A 61 -4.07 -2.94 6.38
C SER A 61 -4.38 -2.13 7.64
N ASN A 62 -4.69 -0.84 7.47
CA ASN A 62 -5.02 0.04 8.59
C ASN A 62 -6.54 0.17 8.75
N GLY A 63 -7.15 -0.76 9.48
CA GLY A 63 -8.58 -0.68 9.84
C GLY A 63 -8.92 0.44 10.84
N GLY A 64 -7.92 1.01 11.51
CA GLY A 64 -8.09 2.08 12.50
C GLY A 64 -8.70 3.36 11.93
N ILE A 65 -8.54 3.62 10.62
CA ILE A 65 -9.17 4.76 9.94
C ILE A 65 -10.71 4.67 9.94
N TYR A 66 -11.26 3.47 10.09
CA TYR A 66 -12.71 3.20 10.15
C TYR A 66 -13.20 2.99 11.59
N GLY A 67 -12.36 3.27 12.60
CA GLY A 67 -12.70 3.07 14.01
C GLY A 67 -12.70 1.60 14.45
N SER A 68 -12.13 0.69 13.67
CA SER A 68 -11.99 -0.71 14.05
C SER A 68 -10.91 -0.88 15.12
N LEU A 69 -11.29 -1.40 16.29
CA LEU A 69 -10.37 -1.82 17.37
C LEU A 69 -9.79 -3.22 17.13
N MET A 70 -10.55 -4.08 16.45
CA MET A 70 -10.17 -5.45 16.10
C MET A 70 -10.72 -5.72 14.69
N SER A 71 -9.86 -6.22 13.81
CA SER A 71 -10.25 -6.69 12.47
C SER A 71 -9.70 -8.11 12.26
N THR A 72 -10.32 -8.87 11.35
CA THR A 72 -9.72 -10.07 10.76
C THR A 72 -9.16 -9.68 9.38
N PRO A 73 -7.89 -9.24 9.31
CA PRO A 73 -7.23 -8.77 8.09
C PRO A 73 -6.73 -9.91 7.19
#